data_AF-A0A1X7SD72-F1
#
_entry.id   AF-A0A1X7SD72-F1
#
_cell.length_a   1.000
_cell.length_b   1.000
_cell.length_c   1.000
_cell.angle_alpha   90.00
_cell.angle_beta   90.00
_cell.angle_gamma   90.00
#
_symmetry.space_group_name_H-M   'P 1'
#
loop_
_entity.id
_entity.type
_entity.pdbx_description
1 polymer ?
#
loop_
_entity_poly.entity_id
_entity_poly.type
_entity_poly.pdbx_seq_one_letter_code
_entity_poly.pdbx_strand_id
1 'polypeptide(L)'
;MEYERYNAIQMSRRDSRTLEAAAKRVPKRVEGAPSKLKYYEANYTCIFGGKAYKRKGNGIRKHQSTIKQGCNAGVKLVLSGDKRHLEVTYVSESHNHIMNK
;
A
#
# COMPACT_ATOMS: atom_id res chain seq x y z
N MET A 1 -13.66 -5.10 -3.08
CA MET A 1 -13.89 -5.95 -1.89
C MET A 1 -14.16 -7.43 -2.22
N GLU A 2 -14.23 -7.84 -3.50
CA GLU A 2 -14.35 -9.26 -3.88
C GLU A 2 -13.01 -10.01 -3.84
N TYR A 3 -11.91 -9.36 -4.24
CA TYR A 3 -10.56 -9.93 -4.21
C TYR A 3 -10.10 -10.37 -2.80
N GLU A 4 -10.38 -9.56 -1.78
CA GLU A 4 -10.06 -9.87 -0.39
C GLU A 4 -10.83 -11.08 0.13
N ARG A 5 -12.08 -11.23 -0.28
CA ARG A 5 -12.93 -12.37 0.10
C ARG A 5 -12.52 -13.64 -0.65
N TYR A 6 -12.24 -13.54 -1.94
CA TYR A 6 -11.84 -14.70 -2.75
C TYR A 6 -10.50 -15.29 -2.29
N ASN A 7 -9.55 -14.42 -1.93
CA ASN A 7 -8.23 -14.84 -1.50
C ASN A 7 -8.09 -14.99 0.03
N ALA A 8 -9.16 -14.73 0.81
CA ALA A 8 -9.12 -14.66 2.27
C ALA A 8 -8.02 -13.71 2.81
N ILE A 9 -7.71 -12.63 2.08
CA ILE A 9 -6.65 -11.67 2.42
C ILE A 9 -7.27 -10.41 3.00
N GLN A 10 -6.86 -10.02 4.21
CA GLN A 10 -7.06 -8.66 4.71
C GLN A 10 -5.94 -7.75 4.19
N MET A 11 -6.28 -6.82 3.28
CA MET A 11 -5.34 -5.81 2.82
C MET A 11 -5.46 -4.54 3.67
N SER A 12 -4.34 -3.88 3.89
CA SER A 12 -4.23 -2.60 4.56
C SER A 12 -3.56 -1.59 3.64
N ARG A 13 -4.06 -0.35 3.60
CA ARG A 13 -3.40 0.73 2.87
C ARG A 13 -2.13 1.10 3.62
N ARG A 14 -0.97 0.73 3.09
CA ARG A 14 0.34 1.00 3.70
C ARG A 14 0.70 2.47 3.59
N ASP A 15 0.61 2.99 2.38
CA ASP A 15 0.93 4.36 2.04
C ASP A 15 0.22 4.77 0.75
N SER A 16 -0.06 6.06 0.64
CA SER A 16 -0.68 6.63 -0.55
C SER A 16 -0.22 8.06 -0.69
N ARG A 17 0.02 8.49 -1.92
CA ARG A 17 0.30 9.88 -2.24
C ARG A 17 -0.85 10.43 -3.08
N THR A 18 -1.42 11.55 -2.67
CA THR A 18 -2.42 12.26 -3.48
C THR A 18 -1.76 12.98 -4.64
N LEU A 19 -2.54 13.31 -5.67
CA LEU A 19 -2.04 14.14 -6.78
C LEU A 19 -1.50 15.49 -6.26
N GLU A 20 -2.19 16.14 -5.33
CA GLU A 20 -1.75 17.40 -4.72
C GLU A 20 -0.38 17.26 -4.02
N ALA A 21 -0.19 16.19 -3.24
CA ALA A 21 1.09 15.94 -2.57
C ALA A 21 2.20 15.59 -3.58
N ALA A 22 1.85 14.89 -4.66
CA ALA A 22 2.79 14.58 -5.74
C ALA A 22 3.14 15.80 -6.57
N ALA A 23 2.22 16.74 -6.80
CA ALA A 23 2.45 17.97 -7.56
C ALA A 23 3.56 18.84 -6.94
N LYS A 24 3.70 18.82 -5.61
CA LYS A 24 4.79 19.50 -4.89
C LYS A 24 6.18 18.94 -5.20
N ARG A 25 6.27 17.69 -5.65
CA ARG A 25 7.55 16.98 -5.88
C ARG A 25 7.82 16.68 -7.36
N VAL A 26 6.77 16.36 -8.12
CA VAL A 26 6.82 15.91 -9.52
C VAL A 26 5.69 16.56 -10.34
N PRO A 27 5.64 17.90 -10.44
CA PRO A 27 4.52 18.63 -11.06
C PRO A 27 4.21 18.16 -12.49
N LYS A 28 5.24 18.00 -13.34
CA LYS A 28 5.08 17.55 -14.75
C LYS A 28 4.39 16.19 -14.92
N ARG A 29 4.52 15.30 -13.93
CA ARG A 29 3.90 13.96 -13.96
C ARG A 29 2.42 13.99 -13.58
N VAL A 30 2.00 15.00 -12.82
CA VAL A 30 0.63 15.14 -12.30
C VAL A 30 -0.17 16.15 -13.13
N GLU A 31 0.51 17.08 -13.78
CA GLU A 31 -0.08 18.10 -14.66
C GLU A 31 -0.94 17.46 -15.76
N GLY A 32 -2.21 17.88 -15.83
CA GLY A 32 -3.19 17.32 -16.77
C GLY A 32 -3.93 16.06 -16.28
N ALA A 33 -3.63 15.56 -15.09
CA ALA A 33 -4.43 14.50 -14.47
C ALA A 33 -5.83 15.04 -14.11
N PRO A 34 -6.92 14.31 -14.43
CA PRO A 34 -8.27 14.74 -14.13
C PRO A 34 -8.50 14.80 -12.62
N SER A 35 -9.25 15.81 -12.17
CA SER A 35 -9.60 16.03 -10.76
C SER A 35 -10.37 14.86 -10.11
N LYS A 36 -10.96 13.97 -10.93
CA LYS A 36 -11.60 12.73 -10.48
C LYS A 36 -10.58 11.71 -9.91
N LEU A 37 -9.31 11.79 -10.29
CA LEU A 37 -8.25 10.97 -9.72
C LEU A 37 -7.71 11.64 -8.45
N LYS A 38 -7.84 10.95 -7.31
CA LYS A 38 -7.35 11.48 -6.03
C LYS A 38 -5.89 11.13 -5.74
N TYR A 39 -5.44 9.98 -6.24
CA TYR A 39 -4.15 9.39 -5.90
C TYR A 39 -3.18 9.44 -7.08
N TYR A 40 -1.92 9.79 -6.78
CA TYR A 40 -0.78 9.55 -7.66
C TYR A 40 -0.24 8.14 -7.48
N GLU A 41 -0.17 7.66 -6.24
CA GLU A 41 0.20 6.28 -5.94
C GLU A 41 -0.58 5.78 -4.73
N ALA A 42 -0.93 4.49 -4.73
CA ALA A 42 -1.56 3.81 -3.61
C ALA A 42 -0.96 2.41 -3.45
N ASN A 43 -0.40 2.15 -2.27
CA ASN A 43 0.21 0.89 -1.90
C ASN A 43 -0.69 0.17 -0.90
N TYR A 44 -1.18 -0.99 -1.30
CA TYR A 44 -1.91 -1.91 -0.45
C TYR A 44 -1.02 -3.10 -0.14
N THR A 45 -0.97 -3.52 1.12
CA THR A 45 -0.21 -4.69 1.56
C THR A 45 -1.05 -5.53 2.48
N CYS A 46 -0.77 -6.84 2.53
CA CYS A 46 -1.34 -7.71 3.55
C CYS A 46 -1.20 -7.09 4.97
N ILE A 47 -2.14 -7.35 5.86
CA ILE A 47 -2.10 -6.87 7.24
C ILE A 47 -0.83 -7.34 7.99
N PHE A 48 -0.33 -8.53 7.66
CA PHE A 48 0.95 -9.07 8.16
C PHE A 48 2.17 -8.56 7.36
N GLY A 49 1.96 -7.88 6.23
CA GLY A 49 2.99 -7.27 5.40
C GLY A 49 3.27 -5.80 5.71
N GLY A 50 4.14 -5.18 4.92
CA GLY A 50 4.52 -3.78 5.07
C GLY A 50 5.73 -3.54 5.99
N LYS A 51 5.99 -2.27 6.33
CA LYS A 51 7.22 -1.89 7.04
C LYS A 51 7.11 -2.20 8.54
N ALA A 52 7.98 -3.07 9.06
CA ALA A 52 8.23 -3.15 10.48
C ALA A 52 9.05 -1.92 10.90
N TYR A 53 8.45 -1.01 11.67
CA TYR A 53 9.18 0.12 12.22
C TYR A 53 10.01 -0.37 13.41
N LYS A 54 11.32 -0.13 13.36
CA LYS A 54 12.22 -0.41 14.49
C LYS A 54 11.74 0.42 15.70
N ARG A 55 11.60 -0.23 16.84
CA ARG A 55 11.18 0.43 18.09
C ARG A 55 12.30 1.35 18.56
N LYS A 56 11.97 2.59 18.92
CA LYS A 56 12.91 3.58 19.48
C LYS A 56 12.82 3.72 21.01
N GLY A 57 11.94 2.96 21.68
CA GLY A 57 11.68 3.09 23.11
C GLY A 57 12.27 1.96 23.96
N ASN A 58 12.53 2.24 25.24
CA ASN A 58 13.17 1.36 26.24
C ASN A 58 12.33 0.13 26.68
N GLY A 59 11.37 -0.34 25.88
CA GLY A 59 10.67 -1.62 26.15
C GLY A 59 9.74 -1.66 27.37
N ILE A 60 9.35 -0.51 27.95
CA ILE A 60 8.54 -0.44 29.19
C ILE A 60 7.18 -1.16 29.07
N ARG A 61 6.62 -1.27 27.87
CA ARG A 61 5.34 -1.98 27.63
C ARG A 61 5.61 -3.47 27.35
N LYS A 62 5.06 -4.36 28.17
CA LYS A 62 5.24 -5.83 28.06
C LYS A 62 4.66 -6.45 26.77
N HIS A 63 3.58 -5.89 26.21
CA HIS A 63 2.99 -6.35 24.96
C HIS A 63 3.25 -5.34 23.84
N GLN A 64 4.34 -5.52 23.10
CA GLN A 64 4.72 -4.63 21.99
C GLN A 64 4.87 -5.36 20.65
N SER A 65 4.51 -6.64 20.56
CA SER A 65 4.61 -7.42 19.32
C SER A 65 3.84 -6.76 18.18
N THR A 66 4.50 -6.61 17.05
CA THR A 66 3.84 -6.18 15.82
C THR A 66 3.29 -7.41 15.14
N ILE A 67 2.05 -7.35 14.65
CA ILE A 67 1.49 -8.39 13.75
C ILE A 67 2.22 -8.46 12.40
N LYS A 68 3.22 -7.61 12.16
CA LYS A 68 3.98 -7.54 10.91
C LYS A 68 4.98 -8.70 10.85
N GLN A 69 4.74 -9.62 9.93
CA GLN A 69 5.57 -10.80 9.62
C GLN A 69 6.40 -10.62 8.34
N GLY A 70 6.39 -9.42 7.74
CA GLY A 70 7.15 -9.13 6.52
C GLY A 70 6.57 -9.79 5.27
N CYS A 71 5.26 -9.98 5.22
CA CYS A 71 4.58 -10.53 4.05
C CYS A 71 4.77 -9.63 2.81
N ASN A 72 5.11 -10.27 1.68
CA ASN A 72 5.35 -9.61 0.39
C ASN A 72 4.07 -9.39 -0.42
N ALA A 73 2.96 -10.00 0.00
CA ALA A 73 1.69 -9.86 -0.67
C ALA A 73 1.16 -8.42 -0.60
N GLY A 74 0.77 -7.90 -1.75
CA GLY A 74 0.34 -6.52 -1.89
C GLY A 74 0.18 -6.10 -3.35
N VAL A 75 -0.40 -4.92 -3.52
CA VAL A 75 -0.64 -4.29 -4.81
C VAL A 75 -0.19 -2.84 -4.76
N LYS A 76 0.54 -2.42 -5.78
CA LYS A 76 0.94 -1.01 -5.98
C LYS A 76 0.26 -0.45 -7.22
N LEU A 77 -0.45 0.63 -7.00
CA LEU A 77 -1.10 1.44 -8.02
C LEU A 77 -0.31 2.74 -8.20
N VAL A 78 -0.04 3.12 -9.44
CA VAL A 78 0.63 4.38 -9.78
C VAL A 78 -0.10 5.04 -10.93
N LEU A 79 -0.10 6.37 -10.99
CA LEU A 79 -0.65 7.12 -12.12
C LEU A 79 0.00 6.66 -13.44
N SER A 80 -0.86 6.29 -14.39
CA SER A 80 -0.48 5.93 -15.76
C SER A 80 0.31 7.07 -16.43
N GLY A 81 1.16 6.73 -17.39
CA GLY A 81 1.84 7.70 -18.26
C GLY A 81 0.86 8.64 -18.96
N ASP A 82 -0.33 8.14 -19.32
CA ASP A 82 -1.41 8.91 -19.96
C ASP A 82 -2.21 9.76 -18.96
N LYS A 83 -1.94 9.62 -17.66
CA LYS A 83 -2.52 10.40 -16.56
C LYS A 83 -4.05 10.27 -16.41
N ARG A 84 -4.68 9.32 -17.13
CA ARG A 84 -6.14 9.12 -17.12
C ARG A 84 -6.62 8.07 -16.13
N HIS A 85 -5.75 7.17 -15.70
CA HIS A 85 -6.07 6.06 -14.82
C HIS A 85 -4.87 5.67 -13.95
N LEU A 86 -5.10 4.80 -12.97
CA LEU A 86 -4.05 4.18 -12.18
C LEU A 86 -3.70 2.82 -12.80
N GLU A 87 -2.41 2.59 -13.03
CA GLU A 87 -1.86 1.31 -13.46
C GLU A 87 -1.34 0.52 -12.27
N VAL A 88 -1.52 -0.79 -12.34
CA VAL A 88 -0.95 -1.70 -11.37
C VAL A 88 0.51 -1.96 -11.77
N THR A 89 1.45 -1.52 -10.93
CA THR A 89 2.90 -1.66 -11.18
C THR A 89 3.54 -2.78 -10.37
N TYR A 90 2.84 -3.29 -9.35
CA TYR A 90 3.26 -4.45 -8.59
C TYR A 90 2.02 -5.19 -8.10
N VAL A 91 2.02 -6.50 -8.29
CA VAL A 91 1.09 -7.45 -7.65
C VAL A 91 1.93 -8.58 -7.12
N SER A 92 1.69 -8.95 -5.87
CA SER A 92 2.18 -10.19 -5.32
C SER A 92 1.09 -10.81 -4.47
N GLU A 93 0.84 -12.08 -4.72
CA GLU A 93 -0.08 -12.94 -3.98
C GLU A 93 0.68 -13.89 -3.04
N SER A 94 2.02 -13.79 -3.01
CA SER A 94 2.85 -14.68 -2.20
C SER A 94 2.79 -14.29 -0.72
N HIS A 95 2.20 -15.18 0.09
CA HIS A 95 2.18 -15.05 1.54
C HIS A 95 3.25 -15.94 2.18
N ASN A 96 3.94 -15.38 3.19
CA ASN A 96 4.91 -16.13 4.00
C ASN A 96 4.33 -16.56 5.36
N HIS A 97 3.00 -16.52 5.49
CA HIS A 97 2.27 -16.86 6.70
C HIS A 97 0.99 -17.60 6.34
N ILE A 98 0.39 -18.26 7.34
CA ILE A 98 -0.86 -18.96 7.17
C ILE A 98 -1.97 -17.94 6.88
N MET A 99 -2.74 -18.24 5.83
CA MET A 99 -3.95 -17.52 5.47
C MET A 99 -5.10 -18.20 6.21
N ASN A 100 -5.60 -17.57 7.28
CA ASN A 100 -6.81 -18.05 7.93
C ASN A 100 -8.01 -17.68 7.04
N LYS A 101 -8.74 -18.71 6.61
CA LYS A 101 -10.04 -18.60 5.91
C LYS A 101 -11.07 -17.92 6.80
#